data_AF-A0A7V8SW91-F1
#
_entry.id   AF-A0A7V8SW91-F1
#
_cell.length_a   1.000
_cell.length_b   1.000
_cell.length_c   1.000
_cell.angle_alpha   90.00
_cell.angle_beta   90.00
_cell.angle_gamma   90.00
#
_symmetry.space_group_name_H-M   'P 1'
#
loop_
_entity.id
_entity.type
_entity.pdbx_description
1 polymer ?
#
loop_
_entity_poly.entity_id
_entity_poly.type
_entity_poly.pdbx_seq_one_letter_code
_entity_poly.pdbx_strand_id
1 'polypeptide(L)' 'MEVSNGKRAEDSNPPYGEKGHFRKVTITLPPEAYEKLIHESARRKIAGEPNHLLSALLREAIDHYMPLLERMIE' A
#
# COMPACT_ATOMS: atom_id res chain seq x y z
N MET A 1 15.35 0.16 32.07
CA MET A 1 14.55 1.27 31.52
C MET A 1 14.33 0.97 30.06
N GLU A 2 13.11 0.56 29.74
CA GLU A 2 12.65 0.33 28.38
C GLU A 2 12.68 1.65 27.62
N VAL A 3 13.34 1.65 26.46
CA VAL A 3 13.12 2.67 25.44
C VAL A 3 12.42 1.93 24.32
N SER A 4 11.11 2.11 24.28
CA SER A 4 10.19 1.70 23.23
C SER A 4 10.66 2.30 21.91
N ASN A 5 11.49 1.56 21.18
CA ASN A 5 11.97 1.98 19.87
C ASN A 5 10.80 1.81 18.89
N GLY A 6 10.26 2.94 18.44
CA GLY A 6 9.09 3.03 17.57
C GLY A 6 9.19 2.06 16.39
N LYS A 7 8.11 1.31 16.17
CA LYS A 7 7.91 0.58 14.92
C LYS A 7 8.13 1.57 13.78
N ARG A 8 9.24 1.42 13.05
CA ARG A 8 9.38 2.02 11.72
C ARG A 8 8.10 1.67 10.97
N ALA A 9 7.46 2.68 10.37
CA ALA A 9 6.41 2.45 9.39
C ALA A 9 6.95 1.36 8.45
N GLU A 10 6.33 0.18 8.50
CA GLU A 10 6.74 -0.92 7.64
C GLU A 10 6.62 -0.40 6.20
N ASP A 11 7.70 -0.53 5.43
CA ASP A 11 7.70 -0.18 4.00
C ASP A 11 6.41 -0.72 3.37
N SER A 12 5.70 0.10 2.61
CA SER A 12 4.46 -0.31 1.94
C SER A 12 4.69 -1.57 1.11
N ASN A 13 5.90 -1.77 0.57
CA ASN A 13 6.28 -2.90 -0.24
C ASN A 13 7.72 -3.34 0.05
N PRO A 14 7.94 -4.14 1.11
CA PRO A 14 9.28 -4.59 1.45
C PRO A 14 9.84 -5.51 0.35
N PRO A 15 11.17 -5.61 0.23
CA PRO A 15 11.83 -6.47 -0.73
C PRO A 15 11.32 -7.91 -0.70
N TYR A 16 11.35 -8.56 -1.86
CA TYR A 16 10.91 -9.95 -1.99
C TYR A 16 11.69 -10.86 -1.02
N GLY A 17 10.95 -11.64 -0.22
CA GLY A 17 11.51 -12.54 0.79
C GLY A 17 11.50 -11.97 2.21
N GLU A 18 11.26 -10.67 2.38
CA GLU A 18 11.02 -10.07 3.69
C GLU A 18 9.56 -10.27 4.11
N LYS A 19 9.36 -10.82 5.32
CA LYS A 19 8.02 -11.02 5.88
C LYS A 19 7.54 -9.71 6.50
N GLY A 20 6.87 -8.88 5.70
CA GLY A 20 6.08 -7.76 6.25
C GLY A 20 4.92 -8.28 7.11
N HIS A 21 4.54 -7.54 8.16
CA HIS A 21 3.43 -7.93 9.04
C HIS A 21 2.10 -7.46 8.45
N PHE A 22 1.72 -8.03 7.30
CA PHE A 22 0.49 -7.66 6.62
C PHE A 22 -0.73 -8.38 7.19
N ARG A 23 -1.82 -7.63 7.39
CA ARG A 23 -3.16 -8.20 7.60
C ARG A 23 -3.87 -8.33 6.26
N LYS A 24 -4.36 -9.53 5.94
CA LYS A 24 -5.25 -9.72 4.79
C LYS A 24 -6.63 -9.15 5.09
N VAL A 25 -7.15 -8.37 4.17
CA VAL A 25 -8.50 -7.79 4.23
C VAL A 25 -9.23 -8.06 2.92
N THR A 26 -10.54 -8.25 3.01
CA THR A 26 -11.45 -8.28 1.86
C THR A 26 -12.18 -6.94 1.85
N ILE A 27 -12.15 -6.25 0.71
CA ILE A 27 -12.76 -4.92 0.55
C ILE A 27 -13.75 -4.93 -0.61
N THR A 28 -14.80 -4.13 -0.49
CA THR A 28 -15.72 -3.83 -1.58
C THR A 28 -15.35 -2.48 -2.17
N LEU A 29 -15.19 -2.40 -3.49
CA LEU A 29 -14.83 -1.18 -4.22
C LEU A 29 -15.87 -0.87 -5.30
N PRO A 30 -16.10 0.41 -5.63
CA PRO A 30 -16.79 0.77 -6.87
C PRO A 30 -16.09 0.15 -8.10
N PRO A 31 -16.82 -0.34 -9.11
CA PRO A 31 -16.22 -0.97 -10.30
C PRO A 31 -15.16 -0.09 -10.97
N GLU A 32 -15.43 1.20 -11.14
CA GLU A 32 -14.51 2.15 -11.76
C GLU A 32 -13.18 2.30 -10.98
N ALA A 33 -13.22 2.20 -9.65
CA ALA A 33 -12.02 2.26 -8.83
C ALA A 33 -11.19 0.98 -8.99
N TYR A 34 -11.85 -0.17 -9.08
CA TYR A 34 -11.20 -1.45 -9.36
C TYR A 34 -10.54 -1.45 -10.74
N GLU A 35 -11.23 -0.97 -11.78
CA GLU A 35 -10.68 -0.87 -13.14
C GLU A 35 -9.44 0.01 -13.20
N LYS A 36 -9.42 1.15 -12.50
CA LYS A 36 -8.23 2.01 -12.40
C LYS A 36 -7.03 1.27 -11.81
N LEU A 37 -7.25 0.49 -10.75
CA LEU A 37 -6.19 -0.32 -10.14
C LEU A 37 -5.68 -1.42 -11.09
N ILE A 38 -6.58 -2.04 -11.86
CA ILE A 38 -6.21 -3.04 -12.87
C ILE A 38 -5.39 -2.41 -13.99
N HIS A 39 -5.79 -1.25 -14.51
CA HIS A 39 -5.03 -0.55 -15.54
C HIS A 39 -3.63 -0.13 -15.05
N GLU A 40 -3.50 0.40 -13.84
CA GLU A 40 -2.20 0.75 -13.29
C GLU A 40 -1.32 -0.49 -13.04
N SER A 41 -1.91 -1.58 -12.55
CA SER A 41 -1.24 -2.87 -12.40
C SER A 41 -0.68 -3.37 -13.74
N ALA A 42 -1.50 -3.32 -14.80
CA ALA A 42 -1.09 -3.70 -16.14
C ALA A 42 0.02 -2.79 -16.68
N ARG A 43 -0.11 -1.47 -16.48
CA ARG A 43 0.90 -0.48 -16.90
C ARG A 43 2.26 -0.77 -16.28
N ARG A 44 2.33 -0.93 -14.95
CA ARG A 44 3.58 -1.26 -14.23
C ARG A 44 4.16 -2.58 -14.71
N LYS A 45 3.31 -3.60 -14.89
CA LYS A 45 3.75 -4.91 -15.38
C LYS A 45 4.36 -4.84 -16.78
N ILE A 46 3.75 -4.11 -17.71
CA ILE A 46 4.26 -3.96 -19.08
C ILE A 46 5.57 -3.15 -19.09
N ALA A 47 5.66 -2.12 -18.27
CA ALA A 47 6.85 -1.29 -18.13
C ALA A 47 8.02 -1.97 -17.37
N GLY A 48 7.79 -3.13 -16.75
CA GLY A 48 8.77 -3.77 -15.88
C GLY A 48 9.01 -3.04 -14.56
N GLU A 49 8.06 -2.19 -14.14
CA GLU A 49 8.12 -1.48 -12.85
C GLU A 49 7.79 -2.45 -11.69
N PRO A 50 8.42 -2.26 -10.51
CA PRO A 50 8.11 -3.06 -9.33
C PRO A 50 6.69 -2.75 -8.80
N ASN A 51 6.25 -3.50 -7.78
CA ASN A 51 5.01 -3.23 -7.04
C ASN A 51 3.75 -3.19 -7.91
N HIS A 52 3.72 -3.95 -9.00
CA HIS A 52 2.57 -3.98 -9.91
C HIS A 52 1.34 -4.74 -9.34
N LEU A 53 1.47 -5.42 -8.20
CA LEU A 53 0.35 -6.17 -7.59
C LEU A 53 -0.69 -5.22 -7.01
N LEU A 54 -1.98 -5.57 -7.11
CA LEU A 54 -3.07 -4.75 -6.54
C LEU A 54 -2.87 -4.43 -5.05
N SER A 55 -2.38 -5.42 -4.28
CA SER A 55 -2.12 -5.21 -2.85
C SER A 55 -1.00 -4.20 -2.60
N ALA A 56 -0.01 -4.13 -3.50
CA ALA A 56 1.08 -3.15 -3.43
C ALA A 56 0.58 -1.74 -3.76
N LEU A 57 -0.22 -1.61 -4.81
CA LEU A 57 -0.86 -0.34 -5.18
C LEU A 57 -1.76 0.20 -4.06
N LEU A 58 -2.54 -0.68 -3.43
CA LEU A 58 -3.42 -0.30 -2.32
C LEU A 58 -2.63 0.15 -1.09
N ARG A 59 -1.53 -0.53 -0.75
CA ARG A 59 -0.66 -0.11 0.37
C ARG A 59 -0.02 1.25 0.09
N GLU A 60 0.52 1.47 -1.11
CA GLU A 60 1.06 2.77 -1.52
C GLU A 60 -0.01 3.88 -1.44
N ALA A 61 -1.22 3.61 -1.91
CA ALA A 61 -2.32 4.56 -1.86
C ALA A 61 -2.73 4.92 -0.41
N ILE A 62 -2.78 3.92 0.48
CA ILE A 62 -3.10 4.12 1.90
C ILE A 62 -2.00 4.95 2.58
N ASP A 63 -0.73 4.59 2.39
CA ASP A 63 0.39 5.31 3.00
C ASP A 63 0.50 6.76 2.51
N HIS A 64 0.09 7.01 1.26
CA HIS A 64 -0.02 8.37 0.73
C HIS A 64 -1.23 9.13 1.30
N TYR A 65 -2.38 8.48 1.48
CA TYR A 65 -3.64 9.14 1.86
C TYR A 65 -3.79 9.36 3.37
N MET A 66 -3.36 8.42 4.21
CA MET A 66 -3.53 8.50 5.67
C MET A 66 -2.94 9.76 6.31
N PRO A 67 -1.70 10.21 5.95
CA PRO A 67 -1.16 11.44 6.50
C PRO A 67 -1.95 12.70 6.09
N LEU A 68 -2.63 12.67 4.94
CA LEU A 68 -3.48 13.77 4.50
C LEU A 68 -4.75 13.85 5.34
N LEU A 69 -5.34 12.70 5.69
CA LEU A 69 -6.49 12.63 6.58
C LEU A 69 -6.17 13.14 7.99
N GLU A 70 -5.02 12.74 8.55
CA GLU A 70 -4.61 13.16 9.90
C GLU A 70 -4.53 14.68 10.02
N ARG A 71 -3.94 15.34 9.01
CA ARG A 71 -3.82 16.81 8.95
C ARG A 71 -5.14 17.56 8.80
N MET A 72 -6.20 16.90 8.37
CA MET A 72 -7.52 17.52 8.22
C MET A 72 -8.34 17.47 9.51
N ILE A 73 -7.91 16.67 10.49
CA ILE A 73 -8.61 16.47 11.76
C ILE A 73 -7.99 17.34 12.87
N GLU A 74 -6.78 17.86 12.67
CA GLU A 74 -6.13 18.91 13.50
C GLU A 74 -6.63 20.32 13.17
#